data_AF-A0A9P0ZKA3-F1
#
_entry.id   AF-A0A9P0ZKA3-F1
#
_cell.length_a   1.000
_cell.length_b   1.000
_cell.length_c   1.000
_cell.angle_alpha   90.00
_cell.angle_beta   90.00
_cell.angle_gamma   90.00
#
_symmetry.space_group_name_H-M   'P 1'
#
loop_
_entity.id
_entity.type
_entity.pdbx_description
1 polymer ?
#
loop_
_entity_poly.entity_id
_entity_poly.type
_entity_poly.pdbx_seq_one_letter_code
_entity_poly.pdbx_strand_id
1 'polypeptide(L)'
;MDMVYEPDAHGQRKDIEAPNVGMKLDMKEAVYDFYKTYAKSMRFPIRTRSTIKDKNGVEIAVVMECSRAGSRGSKAQNQLKPQPSMQTGCGARIRARTTYNSSWEISKISLQHSDLMSPTKARLF
;
A
#
# COMPACT_ATOMS: atom_id res chain seq x y z
N MET A 1 -19.04 12.53 0.83
CA MET A 1 -17.73 13.08 1.24
C MET A 1 -16.76 12.77 0.11
N ASP A 2 -16.88 13.52 -0.97
CA ASP A 2 -16.00 13.40 -2.13
C ASP A 2 -14.69 14.09 -1.79
N MET A 3 -13.64 13.32 -1.54
CA MET A 3 -12.29 13.85 -1.42
C MET A 3 -11.82 14.23 -2.82
N VAL A 4 -12.03 15.49 -3.18
CA VAL A 4 -11.41 16.14 -4.33
C VAL A 4 -9.90 15.99 -4.22
N TYR A 5 -9.30 15.23 -5.13
CA TYR A 5 -7.86 15.09 -5.26
C TYR A 5 -7.36 16.24 -6.15
N GLU A 6 -6.80 17.28 -5.53
CA GLU A 6 -6.06 18.30 -6.25
C GLU A 6 -4.74 17.71 -6.79
N PRO A 7 -4.44 17.83 -8.09
CA PRO A 7 -3.17 17.37 -8.63
C PRO A 7 -2.10 18.45 -8.46
N ASP A 8 -1.12 18.21 -7.58
CA ASP A 8 0.07 19.06 -7.49
C ASP A 8 0.93 18.91 -8.75
N ALA A 9 0.96 20.00 -9.53
CA ALA A 9 1.90 20.20 -10.62
C ALA A 9 3.26 20.57 -10.03
N HIS A 10 4.29 19.76 -10.32
CA HIS A 10 5.65 20.14 -10.74
C HIS A 10 6.60 18.94 -10.54
N GLY A 11 7.04 18.39 -11.67
CA GLY A 11 7.84 17.17 -11.76
C GLY A 11 9.30 17.39 -11.39
N GLN A 12 9.59 17.52 -10.11
CA GLN A 12 10.93 17.23 -9.61
C GLN A 12 11.00 15.72 -9.34
N ARG A 13 11.82 15.00 -10.13
CA ARG A 13 12.19 13.61 -9.81
C ARG A 13 13.02 13.66 -8.53
N LYS A 14 12.37 13.68 -7.35
CA LYS A 14 13.03 13.28 -6.12
C LYS A 14 13.43 11.82 -6.30
N ASP A 15 14.66 11.47 -6.00
CA ASP A 15 15.04 10.07 -5.85
C ASP A 15 14.12 9.47 -4.78
N ILE A 16 13.27 8.54 -5.19
CA ILE A 16 12.23 7.98 -4.33
C ILE A 16 12.87 6.87 -3.51
N GLU A 17 13.19 7.19 -2.27
CA GLU A 17 13.79 6.25 -1.33
C GLU A 17 12.85 5.06 -1.09
N ALA A 18 13.40 3.84 -1.18
CA ALA A 18 12.65 2.63 -0.88
C ALA A 18 12.37 2.55 0.63
N PRO A 19 11.20 2.04 1.05
CA PRO A 19 10.92 1.84 2.47
C PRO A 19 11.96 0.87 3.05
N ASN A 20 12.46 1.19 4.25
CA ASN A 20 13.39 0.34 4.99
C ASN A 20 12.88 0.10 6.43
N VAL A 21 13.17 -1.09 6.97
CA VAL A 21 12.86 -1.41 8.35
C VAL A 21 13.67 -0.50 9.26
N GLY A 22 13.03 0.08 10.27
CA GLY A 22 13.64 1.05 11.17
C GLY A 22 13.51 2.51 10.69
N MET A 23 12.98 2.76 9.49
CA MET A 23 12.71 4.12 9.04
C MET A 23 11.71 4.79 9.97
N LYS A 24 12.10 5.93 10.53
CA LYS A 24 11.32 6.72 11.49
C LYS A 24 10.62 7.88 10.82
N LEU A 25 9.38 8.11 11.23
CA LEU A 25 8.50 9.14 10.72
C LEU A 25 7.77 9.78 11.90
N ASP A 26 7.42 11.05 11.79
CA ASP A 26 6.91 11.81 12.94
C ASP A 26 5.49 11.37 13.35
N MET A 27 4.67 11.01 12.37
CA MET A 27 3.26 10.67 12.56
C MET A 27 2.77 9.64 11.53
N LYS A 28 1.59 9.09 11.79
CA LYS A 28 0.93 8.08 10.93
C LYS A 28 0.75 8.58 9.50
N GLU A 29 0.34 9.83 9.35
CA GLU A 29 0.06 10.49 8.07
C GLU A 29 1.34 10.54 7.23
N ALA A 30 2.48 10.81 7.87
CA ALA A 30 3.79 10.76 7.20
C ALA A 30 4.14 9.36 6.69
N VAL A 31 3.76 8.29 7.40
CA VAL A 31 3.88 6.91 6.89
C VAL A 31 3.03 6.70 5.64
N TYR A 32 1.79 7.19 5.67
CA TYR A 32 0.89 7.07 4.54
C TYR A 32 1.43 7.80 3.31
N ASP A 33 1.84 9.07 3.45
CA ASP A 33 2.33 9.88 2.33
C ASP A 33 3.65 9.36 1.77
N PHE A 34 4.55 8.91 2.64
CA PHE A 34 5.80 8.27 2.24
C PHE A 34 5.52 7.02 1.38
N TYR A 35 4.71 6.09 1.87
CA TYR A 35 4.44 4.85 1.13
C TYR A 35 3.59 5.08 -0.13
N LYS A 36 2.68 6.07 -0.11
CA LYS A 36 1.92 6.50 -1.28
C LYS A 36 2.84 7.04 -2.38
N THR A 37 3.82 7.84 -2.00
CA THR A 37 4.82 8.40 -2.93
C THR A 37 5.68 7.30 -3.54
N TYR A 38 6.19 6.39 -2.70
CA TYR A 38 6.89 5.19 -3.15
C TYR A 38 6.05 4.33 -4.11
N ALA A 39 4.81 4.02 -3.74
CA ALA A 39 3.92 3.22 -4.56
C ALA A 39 3.56 3.88 -5.90
N LYS A 40 3.44 5.21 -5.92
CA LYS A 40 3.24 5.99 -7.15
C LYS A 40 4.43 5.86 -8.10
N SER A 41 5.66 5.89 -7.58
CA SER A 41 6.89 5.62 -8.35
C SER A 41 6.88 4.23 -8.96
N MET A 42 6.54 3.24 -8.13
CA MET A 42 6.50 1.83 -8.48
C MET A 42 5.22 1.41 -9.22
N ARG A 43 4.35 2.37 -9.57
CA ARG A 43 3.12 2.19 -10.38
C ARG A 43 2.13 1.16 -9.81
N PHE A 44 1.95 1.13 -8.49
CA PHE A 44 0.90 0.31 -7.87
C PHE A 44 -0.03 1.12 -6.95
N PRO A 45 -1.34 0.81 -6.93
CA PRO A 45 -2.26 1.40 -5.99
C PRO A 45 -2.07 0.81 -4.59
N ILE A 46 -2.28 1.62 -3.56
CA ILE A 46 -2.24 1.19 -2.15
C ILE A 46 -3.59 1.35 -1.45
N ARG A 47 -3.78 0.57 -0.38
CA ARG A 47 -4.87 0.72 0.58
C ARG A 47 -4.37 0.46 1.99
N THR A 48 -5.07 1.02 2.98
CA THR A 48 -4.91 0.62 4.38
C THR A 48 -5.62 -0.71 4.59
N ARG A 49 -4.88 -1.75 4.95
CA ARG A 49 -5.43 -3.07 5.27
C ARG A 49 -6.06 -3.08 6.65
N SER A 50 -5.36 -2.53 7.64
CA SER A 50 -5.78 -2.57 9.03
C SER A 50 -5.06 -1.50 9.85
N THR A 51 -5.80 -0.88 10.75
CA THR A 51 -5.27 -0.05 11.83
C THR A 51 -5.45 -0.83 13.13
N ILE A 52 -4.38 -0.99 13.88
CA ILE A 52 -4.33 -1.72 15.14
C ILE A 52 -4.31 -0.70 16.26
N LYS A 53 -5.23 -0.85 17.22
CA LYS A 53 -5.37 0.02 18.38
C LYS A 53 -5.03 -0.74 19.65
N ASP A 54 -4.54 -0.04 20.67
CA ASP A 54 -4.36 -0.58 22.01
C ASP A 54 -5.71 -0.71 22.75
N LYS A 55 -5.65 -1.14 24.01
CA LYS A 55 -6.84 -1.26 24.88
C LYS A 55 -7.55 0.07 25.15
N ASN A 56 -6.87 1.20 24.97
CA ASN A 56 -7.40 2.54 25.17
C ASN A 56 -7.94 3.16 23.86
N GLY A 57 -7.89 2.42 22.75
CA GLY A 57 -8.32 2.91 21.44
C GLY A 57 -7.29 3.75 20.70
N VAL A 58 -6.06 3.86 21.23
CA VAL A 58 -4.95 4.60 20.60
C VAL A 58 -4.35 3.76 19.48
N GLU A 59 -4.14 4.34 18.31
CA GLU A 59 -3.54 3.64 17.17
C GLU A 59 -2.06 3.36 17.43
N ILE A 60 -1.71 2.07 17.47
CA ILE A 60 -0.35 1.60 17.76
C ILE A 60 0.35 0.98 16.55
N ALA A 61 -0.41 0.63 15.50
CA ALA A 61 0.17 0.18 14.24
C ALA A 61 -0.80 0.35 13.07
N VAL A 62 -0.22 0.47 11.87
CA VAL A 62 -0.95 0.52 10.60
C VAL A 62 -0.31 -0.45 9.61
N VAL A 63 -1.14 -1.13 8.84
CA VAL A 63 -0.71 -2.01 7.75
C VAL A 63 -1.24 -1.44 6.44
N MET A 64 -0.34 -1.13 5.52
CA MET A 64 -0.68 -0.69 4.17
C MET A 64 -0.18 -1.71 3.16
N GLU A 65 -0.98 -1.97 2.13
CA GLU A 65 -0.67 -2.96 1.11
C GLU A 65 -1.08 -2.49 -0.26
N CYS A 66 -0.59 -3.17 -1.30
CA CYS A 66 -1.10 -2.99 -2.64
C CYS A 66 -2.59 -3.33 -2.69
N SER A 67 -3.41 -2.51 -3.35
CA SER A 67 -4.85 -2.77 -3.50
C SER A 67 -5.15 -4.05 -4.28
N ARG A 68 -4.16 -4.57 -5.03
CA ARG A 68 -4.21 -5.85 -5.74
C ARG A 68 -3.83 -7.05 -4.87
N ALA A 69 -3.62 -6.85 -3.56
CA ALA A 69 -3.28 -7.93 -2.63
C ALA A 69 -4.45 -8.89 -2.41
N GLY A 70 -4.08 -10.15 -2.15
CA GLY A 70 -5.02 -11.25 -1.91
C GLY A 70 -5.57 -11.88 -3.20
N SER A 71 -6.48 -12.82 -3.01
CA SER A 71 -7.27 -13.46 -4.06
C SER A 71 -8.73 -13.44 -3.62
N ARG A 72 -9.66 -13.22 -4.56
CA ARG A 72 -11.09 -13.38 -4.26
C ARG A 72 -11.34 -14.87 -4.13
N GLY A 73 -11.64 -15.35 -2.92
CA GLY A 73 -12.18 -16.69 -2.73
C GLY A 73 -13.41 -16.89 -3.62
N SER A 74 -13.60 -18.12 -4.10
CA SER A 74 -14.57 -18.57 -5.10
C SER A 74 -16.05 -18.38 -4.71
N LYS A 75 -16.45 -17.20 -4.25
CA LYS A 75 -17.87 -16.87 -4.11
C LYS A 75 -18.40 -16.66 -5.51
N ALA A 76 -19.13 -17.66 -5.99
CA ALA A 76 -19.89 -17.75 -7.24
C ALA A 76 -19.89 -16.43 -8.03
N GLN A 77 -18.87 -16.23 -8.87
CA GLN A 77 -19.01 -15.25 -9.92
C GLN A 77 -20.16 -15.74 -10.79
N ASN A 78 -21.15 -14.88 -11.05
CA ASN A 78 -22.08 -15.13 -12.12
C ASN A 78 -21.23 -15.33 -13.39
N GLN A 79 -21.13 -16.56 -13.90
CA GLN A 79 -20.24 -16.93 -15.00
C GLN A 79 -20.56 -16.14 -16.28
N LEU A 80 -21.75 -15.56 -16.35
CA LEU A 80 -22.23 -14.71 -17.44
C LEU A 80 -21.68 -13.28 -17.38
N LYS A 81 -21.10 -12.84 -16.25
CA LYS A 81 -20.41 -11.55 -16.08
C LYS A 81 -19.14 -11.73 -15.25
N PRO A 82 -18.03 -12.19 -15.86
CA PRO A 82 -16.74 -12.19 -15.20
C PRO A 82 -16.35 -10.73 -14.88
N GLN A 83 -16.43 -10.34 -13.61
CA GLN A 83 -15.81 -9.10 -13.16
C GLN A 83 -14.29 -9.25 -13.29
N PRO A 84 -13.58 -8.33 -13.96
CA PRO A 84 -12.13 -8.35 -13.99
C PRO A 84 -11.60 -8.34 -12.54
N SER A 85 -10.84 -9.37 -12.17
CA SER A 85 -10.31 -9.50 -10.82
C SER A 85 -9.14 -8.53 -10.64
N MET A 86 -9.36 -7.47 -9.87
CA MET A 86 -8.28 -6.53 -9.53
C MET A 86 -7.27 -7.11 -8.52
N GLN A 87 -7.56 -8.27 -7.92
CA GLN A 87 -6.72 -8.94 -6.92
C GLN A 87 -5.83 -9.99 -7.59
N THR A 88 -4.54 -9.67 -7.73
CA THR A 88 -3.55 -10.46 -8.47
C THR A 88 -2.56 -11.19 -7.56
N GLY A 89 -2.88 -11.33 -6.27
CA GLY A 89 -1.97 -11.93 -5.28
C GLY A 89 -0.74 -11.09 -4.98
N CYS A 90 -0.78 -9.77 -5.22
CA CYS A 90 0.36 -8.89 -4.97
C CYS A 90 0.77 -8.90 -3.47
N GLY A 91 2.05 -9.15 -3.19
CA GLY A 91 2.61 -9.26 -1.84
C GLY A 91 3.12 -7.95 -1.25
N ALA A 92 3.06 -6.84 -2.00
CA ALA A 92 3.64 -5.57 -1.57
C ALA A 92 2.87 -4.96 -0.38
N ARG A 93 3.56 -4.80 0.75
CA ARG A 93 2.99 -4.42 2.05
C ARG A 93 4.05 -3.80 2.96
N ILE A 94 3.64 -2.82 3.76
CA ILE A 94 4.39 -2.35 4.92
C ILE A 94 3.54 -2.41 6.19
N ARG A 95 4.20 -2.55 7.34
CA ARG A 95 3.61 -2.34 8.67
C ARG A 95 4.43 -1.31 9.41
N ALA A 96 3.80 -0.22 9.83
CA ALA A 96 4.41 0.74 10.76
C ALA A 96 3.78 0.61 12.14
N ARG A 97 4.54 0.94 13.19
CA ARG A 97 4.08 0.96 14.58
C ARG A 97 4.52 2.24 15.28
N THR A 98 3.84 2.60 16.35
CA THR A 98 4.30 3.66 17.25
C THR A 98 5.54 3.20 18.01
N THR A 99 6.43 4.16 18.28
CA THR A 99 7.58 4.01 19.17
C THR A 99 7.25 4.59 20.55
N TYR A 100 8.16 4.42 21.51
CA TYR A 100 8.02 5.01 22.85
C TYR A 100 8.00 6.55 22.85
N ASN A 101 8.55 7.18 21.82
CA ASN A 101 8.57 8.64 21.65
C ASN A 101 7.35 9.18 20.89
N SER A 102 6.28 8.40 20.77
CA SER A 102 5.09 8.74 19.97
C SER A 102 5.37 8.96 18.47
N SER A 103 6.57 8.62 18.00
CA SER A 103 6.90 8.60 16.56
C SER A 103 6.46 7.28 15.94
N TRP A 104 6.51 7.19 14.61
CA TRP A 104 6.22 5.98 13.86
C TRP A 104 7.49 5.37 13.28
N GLU A 105 7.52 4.05 13.20
CA GLU A 105 8.63 3.28 12.62
C GLU A 105 8.09 2.20 11.69
N ILE A 106 8.69 2.05 10.50
CA ILE A 106 8.41 0.91 9.63
C ILE A 106 9.01 -0.34 10.24
N SER A 107 8.14 -1.26 10.69
CA SER A 107 8.51 -2.48 11.40
C SER A 107 8.63 -3.73 10.52
N LYS A 108 7.89 -3.78 9.41
CA LYS A 108 7.93 -4.90 8.45
C LYS A 108 7.68 -4.41 7.04
N ILE A 109 8.36 -5.04 6.09
CA ILE A 109 8.29 -4.68 4.67
C ILE A 109 8.24 -5.96 3.83
N SER A 110 7.43 -5.93 2.79
CA SER A 110 7.44 -6.84 1.66
C SER A 110 7.25 -5.99 0.41
N LEU A 111 8.22 -6.02 -0.51
CA LEU A 111 8.16 -5.28 -1.78
C LEU A 111 7.92 -6.20 -2.99
N GLN A 112 7.65 -7.49 -2.73
CA GLN A 112 7.40 -8.46 -3.78
C GLN A 112 6.07 -8.17 -4.47
N HIS A 113 6.13 -7.86 -5.76
CA HIS A 113 4.97 -7.82 -6.65
C HIS A 113 4.81 -9.18 -7.33
N SER A 114 3.58 -9.58 -7.66
CA SER A 114 3.38 -10.76 -8.50
C SER A 114 3.90 -10.47 -9.92
N ASP A 115 4.54 -11.44 -10.57
CA ASP A 115 5.20 -11.27 -11.87
C ASP A 115 4.27 -10.79 -13.01
N LEU A 116 2.95 -10.90 -12.81
CA LEU A 116 1.91 -10.30 -13.66
C LEU A 116 2.00 -8.76 -13.73
N MET A 117 2.75 -8.13 -12.83
CA MET A 117 3.03 -6.70 -12.78
C MET A 117 4.33 -6.30 -13.48
N SER A 118 5.13 -7.27 -13.95
CA SER A 118 6.32 -6.97 -14.75
C SER A 118 5.90 -6.47 -16.14
N PRO A 119 6.38 -5.31 -16.62
CA PRO A 119 5.96 -4.72 -17.90
C PRO A 119 6.13 -5.65 -19.11
N THR A 120 6.94 -6.71 -18.97
CA THR A 120 7.33 -7.62 -20.04
C THR A 120 6.27 -8.66 -20.43
N LYS A 121 5.19 -8.83 -19.64
CA LYS A 121 4.14 -9.84 -19.95
C LYS A 121 2.73 -9.28 -20.11
N ALA A 122 2.57 -7.97 -20.30
CA ALA A 122 1.28 -7.36 -20.66
C ALA A 122 0.94 -7.51 -22.16
N ARG A 123 1.28 -8.65 -22.77
CA ARG A 123 0.84 -9.03 -24.12
C ARG A 123 0.33 -10.47 -24.04
N LEU A 124 -0.85 -10.68 -24.61
CA LEU A 124 -1.64 -11.92 -24.72
C LEU A 124 -2.59 -12.12 -23.53
N PHE A 125 -3.86 -11.69 -23.64
CA PHE A 125 -4.97 -12.38 -24.31
C PHE A 125 -6.06 -11.37 -24.69
#